data_AF-A0A655ESP4-F1
#
_entry.id   AF-A0A655ESP4-F1
#
_cell.length_a   1.000
_cell.length_b   1.000
_cell.length_c   1.000
_cell.angle_alpha   90.00
_cell.angle_beta   90.00
_cell.angle_gamma   90.00
#
_symmetry.space_group_name_H-M   'P 1'
#
loop_
_entity.id
_entity.type
_entity.pdbx_description
1 polymer ?
#
loop_
_entity_poly.entity_id
_entity_poly.type
_entity_poly.pdbx_seq_one_letter_code
_entity_poly.pdbx_strand_id
1 'polypeptide(L)' 'MWATALEANKDQAIAIQSQTVYDRYMKYLTGCAKLFRQGYTDVDQFTLEK' A
#
# COMPACT_ATOMS: atom_id res chain seq x y z
N MET A 1 -3.42 0.09 -7.68
CA MET A 1 -3.18 1.53 -7.96
C MET A 1 -1.90 2.02 -7.30
N TRP A 2 -1.74 2.04 -5.97
CA TRP A 2 -0.50 2.53 -5.34
C TRP A 2 0.75 1.67 -5.60
N ALA A 3 0.70 0.35 -5.38
CA ALA A 3 1.86 -0.52 -5.61
C ALA A 3 2.31 -0.50 -7.09
N THR A 4 1.37 -0.55 -8.03
CA THR A 4 1.63 -0.45 -9.47
C THR A 4 2.28 0.87 -9.85
N ALA A 5 1.80 2.00 -9.30
CA ALA A 5 2.40 3.30 -9.55
C ALA A 5 3.82 3.41 -8.96
N LEU A 6 4.05 2.84 -7.77
CA LEU A 6 5.37 2.78 -7.14
C LEU A 6 6.34 1.91 -7.96
N GLU A 7 5.87 0.78 -8.48
CA GLU A 7 6.67 -0.10 -9.35
C GLU A 7 7.03 0.57 -10.67
N ALA A 8 6.08 1.27 -11.31
CA ALA A 8 6.33 2.00 -12.55
C ALA A 8 7.37 3.14 -12.38
N ASN A 9 7.54 3.65 -11.17
CA ASN A 9 8.50 4.73 -10.83
C ASN A 9 9.66 4.21 -9.95
N LYS A 10 10.00 2.92 -10.04
CA LYS A 10 10.97 2.24 -9.17
C LYS A 10 12.31 2.97 -9.08
N ASP A 11 12.93 3.29 -10.21
CA ASP A 11 14.27 3.87 -10.24
C ASP A 11 14.30 5.25 -9.56
N GLN A 12 13.29 6.07 -9.83
CA GLN A 12 13.14 7.37 -9.17
C GLN A 12 12.88 7.23 -7.67
N ALA A 13 12.04 6.28 -7.26
CA ALA A 13 11.75 6.03 -5.85
C ALA A 13 13.00 5.56 -5.08
N ILE A 14 13.83 4.72 -5.70
CA ILE A 14 15.11 4.26 -5.13
C ILE A 14 16.09 5.43 -5.04
N ALA A 15 16.18 6.27 -6.07
CA ALA A 15 17.08 7.42 -6.10
C ALA A 15 16.72 8.48 -5.05
N ILE A 16 15.42 8.69 -4.78
CA ILE A 16 14.95 9.63 -3.75
C ILE A 16 15.28 9.14 -2.35
N GLN A 17 15.20 7.81 -2.11
CA GLN A 17 15.33 7.29 -0.76
C GLN A 17 16.31 6.12 -0.66
N SER A 18 15.92 4.90 -1.02
CA SER A 18 16.84 3.74 -1.10
C SER A 18 16.09 2.49 -1.57
N GLN A 19 16.85 1.51 -2.05
CA GLN A 19 16.33 0.16 -2.35
C GLN A 19 15.60 -0.43 -1.14
N THR A 20 16.19 -0.36 0.06
CA THR A 20 15.59 -0.86 1.31
C THR A 20 14.23 -0.23 1.61
N VAL A 21 14.06 1.08 1.38
CA VAL A 21 12.78 1.74 1.61
C VAL A 21 11.78 1.37 0.53
N TYR A 22 12.18 1.35 -0.75
CA TYR A 22 11.32 0.89 -1.85
C TYR A 22 10.76 -0.51 -1.57
N ASP A 23 11.62 -1.47 -1.21
CA ASP A 23 11.22 -2.86 -0.93
C ASP A 23 10.24 -2.94 0.25
N ARG A 24 10.46 -2.12 1.28
CA ARG A 24 9.55 -2.03 2.44
C ARG A 24 8.17 -1.56 2.03
N TYR A 25 8.07 -0.51 1.21
CA TYR A 25 6.80 0.00 0.74
C TYR A 25 6.11 -0.97 -0.22
N MET A 26 6.84 -1.65 -1.10
CA MET A 26 6.28 -2.68 -1.96
C MET A 26 5.69 -3.84 -1.15
N LYS A 27 6.42 -4.33 -0.13
CA LYS A 27 5.93 -5.35 0.80
C LYS A 27 4.67 -4.88 1.54
N TYR A 28 4.69 -3.65 2.07
CA TYR A 28 3.58 -3.08 2.81
C TYR A 28 2.31 -2.96 1.94
N LEU A 29 2.40 -2.30 0.79
CA LEU A 29 1.26 -2.03 -0.09
C LEU A 29 0.62 -3.32 -0.63
N THR A 30 1.44 -4.27 -1.08
CA THR A 30 0.95 -5.56 -1.60
C THR A 30 0.38 -6.44 -0.49
N GLY A 31 0.98 -6.41 0.69
CA GLY A 31 0.51 -7.09 1.90
C GLY A 31 -0.85 -6.58 2.36
N CYS A 32 -1.02 -5.26 2.53
CA CYS A 32 -2.30 -4.65 2.91
C CYS A 32 -3.42 -5.03 1.94
N ALA A 33 -3.16 -4.97 0.62
CA ALA A 33 -4.16 -5.35 -0.38
C ALA A 33 -4.62 -6.81 -0.25
N LYS A 34 -3.74 -7.72 0.21
CA LYS A 34 -4.12 -9.11 0.50
C LYS A 34 -5.03 -9.21 1.72
N LEU A 35 -4.73 -8.46 2.80
CA LEU A 35 -5.54 -8.48 4.02
C LEU A 35 -6.98 -8.03 3.77
N PHE A 36 -7.18 -6.95 3.00
CA PHE A 36 -8.52 -6.51 2.59
C PHE A 36 -9.23 -7.54 1.72
N ARG A 37 -8.56 -8.12 0.71
CA ARG A 37 -9.16 -9.16 -0.15
C ARG A 37 -9.56 -10.43 0.58
N GLN A 38 -8.90 -10.74 1.69
CA GLN A 38 -9.21 -11.90 2.52
C GLN A 38 -10.27 -11.61 3.60
N GLY A 39 -10.76 -10.37 3.70
CA GLY A 39 -11.69 -9.96 4.75
C GLY A 39 -11.05 -9.92 6.15
N TYR A 40 -9.72 -9.93 6.25
CA TYR A 40 -9.03 -9.79 7.54
C TYR A 40 -9.07 -8.35 8.06
N THR A 41 -9.35 -7.39 7.18
CA THR A 41 -9.45 -5.96 7.49
C THR A 41 -10.59 -5.38 6.66
N ASP A 42 -11.35 -4.48 7.26
CA ASP A 42 -12.46 -3.77 6.60
C ASP A 42 -12.33 -2.25 6.81
N VAL A 43 -13.11 -1.48 6.05
CA VAL A 43 -13.24 -0.03 6.18
C VAL A 43 -14.72 0.31 6.27
N ASP A 44 -15.15 0.71 7.47
CA ASP A 44 -16.53 1.03 7.75
C ASP A 44 -16.81 2.54 7.69
N GLN A 45 -17.97 2.90 7.16
CA GLN A 45 -18.49 4.25 7.21
C GLN A 45 -19.74 4.27 8.10
N PHE A 46 -19.62 4.84 9.28
CA PHE A 46 -20.73 4.99 10.21
C PHE A 46 -21.43 6.33 10.01
N THR A 47 -22.74 6.30 9.85
CA THR A 47 -23.61 7.47 10.00
C THR A 47 -24.40 7.28 11.28
N LEU A 48 -24.18 8.17 12.24
CA LEU A 48 -24.76 8.08 13.59
C LEU A 48 -25.89 9.11 13.75
N GLU A 49 -27.02 8.68 14.30
CA GLU A 49 -28.15 9.52 14.72
C GLU A 49 -28.37 9.41 16.23
N LYS A 50 -29.20 10.31 16.79
CA LYS A 50 -29.45 10.42 18.23
C LYS A 50 -30.55 9.50 18.73
#